data_AF-A0A9D6IIM8-F1
#
_entry.id   AF-A0A9D6IIM8-F1
#
_cell.length_a   1.000
_cell.length_b   1.000
_cell.length_c   1.000
_cell.angle_alpha   90.00
_cell.angle_beta   90.00
_cell.angle_gamma   90.00
#
_symmetry.space_group_name_H-M   'P 1'
#
loop_
_entity.id
_entity.type
_entity.pdbx_description
1 polymer ?
#
loop_
_entity_poly.entity_id
_entity_poly.type
_entity_poly.pdbx_seq_one_letter_code
_entity_poly.pdbx_strand_id
1 'polypeptide(L)'
;MMAVRVAVIFVLLQGATSAIELLVGTGDRGREDGTSNAFRSTEVRTMTVEAERGSGQGKIMWRSKASGKKTVLLNASEVRTMSFTLSSSGGFLFSIRYSNDNDNSAPCETVSIRVDGSPLGSFVAADTGDGGVGWNTFRTAGNIGSRSLAAGKHRIRISTSGGDLYGIEIDCARLKMM
;
A
#
# COMPACT_ATOMS: atom_id res chain seq x y z
N MET A 1 1.69 -12.59 55.51
CA MET A 1 2.77 -12.34 54.55
C MET A 1 2.18 -12.34 53.15
N MET A 2 2.43 -11.27 52.40
CA MET A 2 1.99 -11.01 51.03
C MET A 2 2.76 -11.85 49.99
N ALA A 3 2.06 -12.17 48.88
CA ALA A 3 2.52 -12.37 47.49
C ALA A 3 3.66 -13.40 47.22
N VAL A 4 3.79 -14.07 46.07
CA VAL A 4 3.60 -13.69 44.67
C VAL A 4 3.31 -14.98 43.89
N ARG A 5 2.29 -15.00 43.01
CA ARG A 5 2.18 -15.99 41.94
C ARG A 5 2.84 -15.42 40.70
N VAL A 6 3.90 -16.08 40.21
CA VAL A 6 4.55 -15.74 38.95
C VAL A 6 3.67 -16.25 37.80
N ALA A 7 3.12 -15.34 37.01
CA ALA A 7 2.48 -15.66 35.74
C ALA A 7 3.54 -15.53 34.64
N VAL A 8 3.90 -16.65 34.00
CA VAL A 8 4.70 -16.63 32.77
C VAL A 8 3.73 -16.47 31.60
N ILE A 9 3.78 -15.29 30.97
CA ILE A 9 3.01 -15.00 29.76
C ILE A 9 3.80 -15.58 28.56
N PHE A 10 3.30 -16.66 27.97
CA PHE A 10 3.70 -17.06 26.61
C PHE A 10 2.84 -16.28 25.61
N VAL A 11 3.45 -15.32 24.91
CA VAL A 11 2.84 -14.69 23.74
C VAL A 11 2.97 -15.66 22.56
N LEU A 12 1.85 -16.27 22.16
CA LEU A 12 1.75 -17.02 20.91
C LEU A 12 1.75 -16.04 19.74
N LEU A 13 2.85 -16.00 18.98
CA LEU A 13 2.86 -15.46 17.62
C LEU A 13 2.22 -16.53 16.71
N GLN A 14 0.97 -16.34 16.28
CA GLN A 14 0.44 -17.00 15.08
C GLN A 14 0.97 -16.20 13.87
N GLY A 15 1.66 -16.76 12.89
CA GLY A 15 1.20 -17.82 11.99
C GLY A 15 0.11 -17.23 11.06
N ALA A 16 0.27 -17.07 9.75
CA ALA A 16 0.78 -18.04 8.79
C ALA A 16 1.27 -17.39 7.48
N THR A 17 2.46 -17.77 7.04
CA THR A 17 2.78 -17.90 5.62
C THR A 17 2.19 -19.23 5.16
N SER A 18 1.07 -19.22 4.44
CA SER A 18 0.57 -20.44 3.79
C SER A 18 1.44 -20.75 2.57
N ALA A 19 2.37 -21.68 2.74
CA ALA A 19 3.03 -22.37 1.64
C ALA A 19 1.99 -23.24 0.91
N ILE A 20 1.99 -23.15 -0.41
CA ILE A 20 1.23 -24.03 -1.31
C ILE A 20 2.03 -25.34 -1.39
N GLU A 21 1.57 -26.41 -0.73
CA GLU A 21 2.02 -27.77 -1.04
C GLU A 21 1.04 -28.39 -2.05
N LEU A 22 1.53 -28.60 -3.27
CA LEU A 22 0.88 -29.35 -4.32
C LEU A 22 1.25 -30.83 -4.15
N LEU A 23 0.40 -31.63 -3.52
CA LEU A 23 0.53 -33.09 -3.54
C LEU A 23 -0.34 -33.65 -4.67
N VAL A 24 0.29 -34.11 -5.76
CA VAL A 24 -0.37 -34.83 -6.85
C VAL A 24 -0.51 -36.31 -6.46
N GLY A 25 -1.77 -36.73 -6.24
CA GLY A 25 -2.36 -38.03 -6.61
C GLY A 25 -1.80 -39.34 -6.04
N THR A 26 -2.66 -40.16 -5.42
CA THR A 26 -3.31 -41.33 -6.09
C THR A 26 -4.25 -42.10 -5.13
N GLY A 27 -5.43 -42.49 -5.64
CA GLY A 27 -6.37 -43.49 -5.07
C GLY A 27 -7.31 -42.97 -3.96
N ASP A 28 -8.56 -43.39 -3.78
CA ASP A 28 -9.43 -44.37 -4.42
C ASP A 28 -10.89 -44.01 -3.98
N ARG A 29 -11.86 -44.58 -4.68
CA ARG A 29 -13.32 -44.43 -4.64
C ARG A 29 -13.96 -44.25 -3.24
N GLY A 30 -14.88 -43.28 -3.15
CA GLY A 30 -15.87 -43.16 -2.07
C GLY A 30 -16.94 -42.14 -2.43
N ARG A 31 -18.20 -42.57 -2.38
CA ARG A 31 -19.42 -41.85 -2.77
C ARG A 31 -19.91 -41.08 -1.53
N GLU A 32 -19.96 -39.75 -1.56
CA GLU A 32 -20.70 -38.95 -0.56
C GLU A 32 -21.38 -37.74 -1.20
N ASP A 33 -22.61 -37.56 -0.73
CA ASP A 33 -23.64 -36.66 -1.20
C ASP A 33 -23.35 -35.18 -0.89
N GLY A 34 -24.00 -34.30 -1.66
CA GLY A 34 -24.65 -33.10 -1.14
C GLY A 34 -23.78 -32.03 -0.45
N THR A 35 -23.71 -30.86 -1.08
CA THR A 35 -23.14 -29.59 -0.58
C THR A 35 -21.64 -29.43 -0.77
N SER A 36 -21.23 -29.18 -2.02
CA SER A 36 -20.01 -28.39 -2.26
C SER A 36 -20.26 -26.97 -1.77
N ASN A 37 -20.19 -26.78 -0.45
CA ASN A 37 -20.08 -25.48 0.17
C ASN A 37 -18.69 -24.97 -0.20
N ALA A 38 -18.60 -24.40 -1.41
CA ALA A 38 -17.40 -23.79 -1.92
C ALA A 38 -17.03 -22.72 -0.89
N PHE A 39 -16.02 -23.01 -0.08
CA PHE A 39 -15.24 -22.02 0.63
C PHE A 39 -14.69 -21.08 -0.44
N ARG A 40 -15.50 -20.09 -0.83
CA ARG A 40 -15.03 -18.92 -1.55
C ARG A 40 -14.08 -18.25 -0.59
N SER A 41 -12.79 -18.55 -0.74
CA SER A 41 -11.75 -17.66 -0.25
C SER A 41 -12.13 -16.28 -0.74
N THR A 42 -12.45 -15.36 0.18
CA THR A 42 -12.66 -13.96 -0.16
C THR A 42 -11.34 -13.46 -0.72
N GLU A 43 -11.18 -13.53 -2.04
CA GLU A 43 -10.03 -12.98 -2.72
C GLU A 43 -10.07 -11.48 -2.45
N VAL A 44 -9.11 -11.03 -1.65
CA VAL A 44 -8.97 -9.62 -1.32
C VAL A 44 -8.57 -8.88 -2.60
N ARG A 45 -9.55 -8.29 -3.27
CA ARG A 45 -9.30 -7.51 -4.48
C ARG A 45 -8.53 -6.25 -4.14
N THR A 46 -7.34 -6.12 -4.74
CA THR A 46 -6.52 -4.92 -4.65
C THR A 46 -6.36 -4.30 -6.02
N MET A 47 -6.76 -3.04 -6.16
CA MET A 47 -6.51 -2.23 -7.36
C MET A 47 -5.22 -1.44 -7.19
N THR A 48 -4.37 -1.41 -8.21
CA THR A 48 -3.17 -0.57 -8.27
C THR A 48 -3.41 0.59 -9.22
N VAL A 49 -3.08 1.80 -8.77
CA VAL A 49 -3.19 3.04 -9.55
C VAL A 49 -1.80 3.66 -9.63
N GLU A 50 -1.20 3.58 -10.81
CA GLU A 50 0.19 3.98 -11.06
C GLU A 50 0.35 5.51 -11.07
N ALA A 51 1.34 6.03 -10.35
CA ALA A 51 1.57 7.46 -10.25
C ALA A 51 2.00 8.07 -11.58
N GLU A 52 2.82 7.37 -12.37
CA GLU A 52 3.32 7.84 -13.66
C GLU A 52 2.23 7.95 -14.72
N ARG A 53 1.09 7.25 -14.54
CA ARG A 53 -0.11 7.37 -15.39
C ARG A 53 -1.01 8.54 -15.02
N GLY A 54 -0.73 9.20 -13.90
CA GLY A 54 -1.43 10.40 -13.44
C GLY A 54 -1.12 11.67 -14.24
N SER A 55 -1.59 12.80 -13.72
CA SER A 55 -1.35 14.15 -14.24
C SER A 55 -0.96 15.11 -13.12
N GLY A 56 -0.50 16.31 -13.48
CA GLY A 56 -0.01 17.32 -12.53
C GLY A 56 1.51 17.43 -12.56
N GLN A 57 2.09 17.82 -11.43
CA GLN A 57 3.52 18.10 -11.27
C GLN A 57 4.33 16.81 -11.08
N GLY A 58 5.63 17.01 -10.83
CA GLY A 58 6.61 15.96 -10.61
C GLY A 58 7.28 15.45 -11.88
N LYS A 59 8.41 14.79 -11.71
CA LYS A 59 9.22 14.21 -12.80
C LYS A 59 9.08 12.71 -12.81
N ILE A 60 8.82 12.12 -13.99
CA ILE A 60 8.82 10.66 -14.13
C ILE A 60 10.26 10.15 -14.01
N MET A 61 10.48 9.17 -13.14
CA MET A 61 11.79 8.56 -12.89
C MET A 61 11.75 7.06 -13.16
N TRP A 62 12.84 6.50 -13.70
CA TRP A 62 12.95 5.06 -13.95
C TRP A 62 13.52 4.35 -12.73
N ARG A 63 12.82 3.31 -12.28
CA ARG A 63 13.22 2.48 -11.12
C ARG A 63 12.94 1.01 -11.41
N SER A 64 13.98 0.18 -11.38
CA SER A 64 13.82 -1.24 -11.74
C SER A 64 12.94 -2.02 -10.77
N LYS A 65 12.80 -1.56 -9.51
CA LYS A 65 11.92 -2.16 -8.50
C LYS A 65 10.56 -1.45 -8.35
N ALA A 66 10.29 -0.39 -9.13
CA ALA A 66 8.98 0.24 -9.18
C ALA A 66 7.94 -0.66 -9.87
N SER A 67 6.67 -0.48 -9.50
CA SER A 67 5.53 -0.92 -10.31
C SER A 67 5.58 -0.16 -11.63
N GLY A 68 5.24 -0.83 -12.75
CA GLY A 68 5.40 -0.22 -14.08
C GLY A 68 6.84 0.23 -14.46
N LYS A 69 7.84 -0.09 -13.62
CA LYS A 69 9.25 0.36 -13.71
C LYS A 69 9.45 1.87 -13.62
N LYS A 70 8.45 2.63 -13.15
CA LYS A 70 8.49 4.09 -13.09
C LYS A 70 7.87 4.61 -11.80
N THR A 71 8.33 5.79 -11.40
CA THR A 71 7.79 6.55 -10.28
C THR A 71 7.58 7.99 -10.72
N VAL A 72 7.01 8.81 -9.84
CA VAL A 72 6.97 10.26 -9.97
C VAL A 72 7.68 10.89 -8.79
N LEU A 73 8.79 11.58 -9.06
CA LEU A 73 9.49 12.42 -8.12
C LEU A 73 8.69 13.70 -7.87
N LEU A 74 8.37 13.97 -6.61
CA LEU A 74 7.70 15.17 -6.14
C LEU A 74 8.54 15.87 -5.09
N ASN A 75 8.84 17.14 -5.34
CA ASN A 75 9.46 18.05 -4.38
C ASN A 75 8.40 18.66 -3.45
N ALA A 76 8.84 19.39 -2.42
CA ALA A 76 7.93 20.10 -1.54
C ALA A 76 6.95 21.01 -2.30
N SER A 77 5.68 21.01 -1.88
CA SER A 77 4.55 21.73 -2.48
C SER A 77 4.10 21.24 -3.86
N GLU A 78 4.72 20.20 -4.43
CA GLU A 78 4.25 19.62 -5.68
C GLU A 78 3.04 18.70 -5.47
N VAL A 79 2.23 18.59 -6.52
CA VAL A 79 0.99 17.81 -6.49
C VAL A 79 0.89 16.86 -7.67
N ARG A 80 0.56 15.61 -7.36
CA ARG A 80 0.20 14.58 -8.34
C ARG A 80 -1.27 14.17 -8.22
N THR A 81 -1.96 14.03 -9.35
CA THR A 81 -3.31 13.47 -9.43
C THR A 81 -3.29 12.14 -10.16
N MET A 82 -3.83 11.09 -9.55
CA MET A 82 -4.04 9.78 -10.15
C MET A 82 -5.54 9.53 -10.31
N SER A 83 -5.96 9.09 -11.50
CA SER A 83 -7.37 8.81 -11.80
C SER A 83 -7.59 7.31 -11.93
N PHE A 84 -8.73 6.82 -11.45
CA PHE A 84 -9.13 5.43 -11.57
C PHE A 84 -10.65 5.31 -11.77
N THR A 85 -11.12 4.13 -12.17
CA THR A 85 -12.55 3.88 -12.38
C THR A 85 -12.95 2.60 -11.65
N LEU A 86 -14.06 2.67 -10.91
CA LEU A 86 -14.65 1.54 -10.21
C LEU A 86 -15.86 1.03 -11.00
N SER A 87 -15.96 -0.28 -11.18
CA SER A 87 -17.11 -0.93 -11.82
C SER A 87 -18.29 -1.13 -10.87
N SER A 88 -18.05 -1.12 -9.56
CA SER A 88 -19.05 -1.23 -8.51
C SER A 88 -18.70 -0.33 -7.33
N SER A 89 -19.70 0.07 -6.56
CA SER A 89 -19.46 0.74 -5.28
C SER A 89 -18.83 -0.21 -4.25
N GLY A 90 -18.15 0.36 -3.26
CA GLY A 90 -17.51 -0.43 -2.20
C GLY A 90 -16.71 0.40 -1.21
N GLY A 91 -16.35 -0.23 -0.08
CA GLY A 91 -15.39 0.32 0.87
C GLY A 91 -13.96 -0.01 0.44
N PHE A 92 -13.06 0.96 0.49
CA PHE A 92 -11.66 0.80 0.12
C PHE A 92 -10.74 1.29 1.22
N LEU A 93 -9.71 0.53 1.51
CA LEU A 93 -8.57 0.91 2.34
C LEU A 93 -7.40 1.31 1.44
N PHE A 94 -6.81 2.48 1.69
CA PHE A 94 -5.79 3.06 0.84
C PHE A 94 -4.39 2.89 1.44
N SER A 95 -3.44 2.64 0.53
CA SER A 95 -2.00 2.67 0.83
C SER A 95 -1.23 3.30 -0.33
N ILE A 96 -0.07 3.87 -0.03
CA ILE A 96 0.84 4.45 -1.02
C ILE A 96 2.18 3.72 -0.94
N ARG A 97 2.68 3.26 -2.09
CA ARG A 97 4.04 2.77 -2.23
C ARG A 97 4.94 3.91 -2.69
N TYR A 98 6.09 4.05 -2.04
CA TYR A 98 7.01 5.17 -2.26
C TYR A 98 8.46 4.75 -1.98
N SER A 99 9.38 5.58 -2.45
CA SER A 99 10.80 5.57 -2.06
C SER A 99 11.20 6.99 -1.67
N ASN A 100 12.06 7.09 -0.67
CA ASN A 100 12.55 8.35 -0.12
C ASN A 100 14.03 8.19 0.24
N ASP A 101 14.91 9.02 -0.27
CA ASP A 101 16.37 8.93 -0.04
C ASP A 101 16.81 10.27 0.56
N ASN A 102 16.34 10.47 1.78
CA ASN A 102 16.30 11.78 2.42
C ASN A 102 17.61 12.04 3.17
N ASP A 103 18.17 13.25 3.03
CA ASP A 103 19.33 13.70 3.80
C ASP A 103 19.06 13.57 5.31
N ASN A 104 19.89 12.80 6.00
CA ASN A 104 19.75 12.54 7.44
C ASN A 104 19.85 13.79 8.34
N SER A 105 20.29 14.93 7.79
CA SER A 105 20.29 16.23 8.47
C SER A 105 18.96 17.00 8.34
N ALA A 106 18.03 16.53 7.49
CA ALA A 106 16.75 17.15 7.21
C ALA A 106 15.56 16.25 7.63
N PRO A 107 14.40 16.84 7.98
CA PRO A 107 13.21 16.05 8.27
C PRO A 107 12.63 15.44 6.98
N CYS A 108 12.11 14.21 7.05
CA CYS A 108 11.47 13.58 5.90
C CYS A 108 10.18 14.27 5.43
N GLU A 109 9.82 14.05 4.16
CA GLU A 109 8.63 14.59 3.51
C GLU A 109 7.36 14.11 4.19
N THR A 110 6.42 15.04 4.36
CA THR A 110 5.03 14.72 4.69
C THR A 110 4.21 14.64 3.40
N VAL A 111 3.48 13.55 3.25
CA VAL A 111 2.59 13.27 2.12
C VAL A 111 1.14 13.36 2.59
N SER A 112 0.34 14.20 1.96
CA SER A 112 -1.10 14.35 2.22
C SER A 112 -1.92 13.83 1.06
N ILE A 113 -3.00 13.11 1.37
CA ILE A 113 -3.83 12.39 0.40
C ILE A 113 -5.27 12.90 0.49
N ARG A 114 -5.84 13.22 -0.67
CA ARG A 114 -7.26 13.50 -0.86
C ARG A 114 -7.85 12.53 -1.88
N VAL A 115 -9.10 12.11 -1.67
CA VAL A 115 -9.89 11.36 -2.65
C VAL A 115 -11.11 12.17 -3.01
N ASP A 116 -11.30 12.45 -4.30
CA ASP A 116 -12.39 13.29 -4.83
C ASP A 116 -12.52 14.66 -4.12
N GLY A 117 -11.37 15.25 -3.78
CA GLY A 117 -11.28 16.55 -3.10
C GLY A 117 -11.32 16.48 -1.57
N SER A 118 -11.90 15.44 -0.98
CA SER A 118 -12.00 15.29 0.48
C SER A 118 -10.73 14.67 1.10
N PRO A 119 -10.17 15.23 2.19
CA PRO A 119 -9.02 14.66 2.90
C PRO A 119 -9.24 13.20 3.28
N LEU A 120 -8.25 12.35 3.01
CA LEU A 120 -8.26 10.94 3.40
C LEU A 120 -7.33 10.68 4.59
N GLY A 121 -6.11 11.22 4.52
CA GLY A 121 -5.08 11.03 5.54
C GLY A 121 -3.75 11.60 5.07
N SER A 122 -2.73 11.48 5.94
CA SER A 122 -1.35 11.87 5.65
C SER A 122 -0.38 10.92 6.33
N PHE A 123 0.88 10.93 5.88
CA PHE A 123 1.97 10.22 6.53
C PHE A 123 3.29 10.96 6.35
N VAL A 124 4.24 10.72 7.25
CA VAL A 124 5.66 11.10 7.05
C VAL A 124 6.36 9.93 6.35
N ALA A 125 6.98 10.21 5.21
CA ALA A 125 7.63 9.22 4.38
C ALA A 125 8.97 8.81 5.00
N ALA A 126 8.99 7.64 5.64
CA ALA A 126 10.20 7.13 6.24
C ALA A 126 11.30 6.96 5.20
N ASP A 127 12.52 7.34 5.57
CA ASP A 127 13.68 7.16 4.74
C ASP A 127 13.89 5.69 4.34
N THR A 128 14.34 5.49 3.10
CA THR A 128 14.52 4.19 2.45
C THR A 128 15.97 3.90 2.08
N GLY A 129 16.88 4.82 2.34
CA GLY A 129 18.32 4.70 2.15
C GLY A 129 18.98 6.07 2.00
N ASP A 130 20.32 6.08 1.90
CA ASP A 130 21.11 7.31 1.77
C ASP A 130 21.97 7.30 0.50
N GLY A 131 22.29 8.50 -0.01
CA GLY A 131 23.33 8.66 -1.05
C GLY A 131 22.96 8.07 -2.41
N GLY A 132 21.67 8.04 -2.74
CA GLY A 132 21.13 7.57 -4.02
C GLY A 132 20.56 6.15 -3.98
N VAL A 133 20.82 5.39 -2.91
CA VAL A 133 20.44 3.96 -2.84
C VAL A 133 18.97 3.76 -2.44
N GLY A 134 18.38 4.73 -1.74
CA GLY A 134 16.99 4.72 -1.31
C GLY A 134 16.02 4.79 -2.48
N TRP A 135 16.37 5.45 -3.59
CA TRP A 135 15.46 5.68 -4.72
C TRP A 135 14.89 4.41 -5.37
N ASN A 136 15.57 3.27 -5.25
CA ASN A 136 15.09 2.00 -5.79
C ASN A 136 14.72 1.00 -4.68
N THR A 137 14.54 1.48 -3.46
CA THR A 137 14.12 0.73 -2.27
C THR A 137 12.77 1.28 -1.82
N PHE A 138 11.76 0.43 -1.73
CA PHE A 138 10.39 0.89 -1.60
C PHE A 138 9.77 0.49 -0.27
N ARG A 139 9.06 1.42 0.35
CA ARG A 139 8.16 1.19 1.48
C ARG A 139 6.71 1.36 1.07
N THR A 140 5.80 0.91 1.92
CA THR A 140 4.36 1.16 1.75
C THR A 140 3.82 1.82 3.02
N ALA A 141 3.28 3.02 2.88
CA ALA A 141 2.43 3.63 3.90
C ALA A 141 1.07 2.93 3.84
N GLY A 142 0.88 1.96 4.72
CA GLY A 142 -0.36 1.19 4.84
C GLY A 142 -1.43 1.97 5.60
N ASN A 143 -2.70 1.58 5.39
CA ASN A 143 -3.85 2.01 6.19
C ASN A 143 -3.95 3.53 6.38
N ILE A 144 -3.66 4.31 5.34
CA ILE A 144 -3.70 5.79 5.38
C ILE A 144 -5.09 6.30 5.76
N GLY A 145 -6.11 5.55 5.33
CA GLY A 145 -7.51 5.82 5.61
C GLY A 145 -8.39 4.92 4.75
N SER A 146 -9.68 4.92 5.06
CA SER A 146 -10.69 4.19 4.28
C SER A 146 -11.75 5.13 3.71
N ARG A 147 -12.41 4.70 2.64
CA ARG A 147 -13.50 5.43 2.01
C ARG A 147 -14.48 4.51 1.30
N SER A 148 -15.76 4.77 1.48
CA SER A 148 -16.80 4.22 0.59
C SER A 148 -16.87 5.06 -0.67
N LEU A 149 -16.72 4.42 -1.82
CA LEU A 149 -16.78 5.04 -3.13
C LEU A 149 -17.92 4.44 -3.95
N ALA A 150 -18.57 5.27 -4.76
CA ALA A 150 -19.56 4.82 -5.73
C ALA A 150 -18.87 4.09 -6.91
N ALA A 151 -19.66 3.47 -7.79
CA ALA A 151 -19.14 3.11 -9.11
C ALA A 151 -18.87 4.40 -9.91
N GLY A 152 -17.88 4.38 -10.79
CA GLY A 152 -17.53 5.51 -11.66
C GLY A 152 -16.09 6.00 -11.52
N LYS A 153 -15.85 7.22 -11.99
CA LYS A 153 -14.52 7.84 -12.04
C LYS A 153 -14.19 8.52 -10.72
N HIS A 154 -12.98 8.28 -10.24
CA HIS A 154 -12.46 8.84 -8.99
C HIS A 154 -11.04 9.36 -9.17
N ARG A 155 -10.62 10.22 -8.24
CA ARG A 155 -9.29 10.84 -8.23
C ARG A 155 -8.65 10.76 -6.86
N ILE A 156 -7.38 10.35 -6.85
CA ILE A 156 -6.47 10.49 -5.72
C ILE A 156 -5.57 11.69 -6.00
N ARG A 157 -5.52 12.66 -5.09
CA ARG A 157 -4.60 13.80 -5.15
C ARG A 157 -3.61 13.66 -4.00
N ILE A 158 -2.33 13.61 -4.36
CA ILE A 158 -1.19 13.58 -3.44
C ILE A 158 -0.53 14.95 -3.49
N SER A 159 -0.21 15.49 -2.32
CA SER A 159 0.62 16.68 -2.16
C SER A 159 1.72 16.43 -1.15
N THR A 160 2.90 16.97 -1.41
CA THR A 160 4.11 16.83 -0.60
C THR A 160 4.44 18.14 0.11
N SER A 161 5.05 18.06 1.29
CA SER A 161 5.49 19.22 2.07
C SER A 161 6.61 18.82 3.04
N GLY A 162 7.41 19.78 3.52
CA GLY A 162 8.62 19.45 4.28
C GLY A 162 9.60 18.67 3.41
N GLY A 163 10.46 17.88 4.04
CA GLY A 163 11.50 17.16 3.33
C GLY A 163 12.82 17.89 3.25
N ASP A 164 13.72 17.28 2.50
CA ASP A 164 14.96 17.89 2.04
C ASP A 164 14.76 18.54 0.65
N LEU A 165 15.85 18.71 -0.11
CA LEU A 165 15.81 19.26 -1.47
C LEU A 165 15.75 18.19 -2.57
N TYR A 166 15.73 16.92 -2.22
CA TYR A 166 15.68 15.78 -3.14
C TYR A 166 14.26 15.25 -3.31
N GLY A 167 13.38 15.40 -2.31
CA GLY A 167 11.96 15.11 -2.41
C GLY A 167 11.63 13.62 -2.27
N ILE A 168 10.47 13.20 -2.78
CA ILE A 168 9.97 11.82 -2.64
C ILE A 168 9.51 11.25 -3.97
N GLU A 169 9.74 9.96 -4.19
CA GLU A 169 9.19 9.24 -5.34
C GLU A 169 7.94 8.44 -4.97
N ILE A 170 6.82 8.79 -5.59
CA ILE A 170 5.57 8.03 -5.51
C ILE A 170 5.56 6.99 -6.63
N ASP A 171 5.38 5.73 -6.26
CA ASP A 171 5.25 4.61 -7.20
C ASP A 171 3.78 4.41 -7.58
N CYS A 172 2.97 3.97 -6.61
CA CYS A 172 1.56 3.69 -6.86
C CYS A 172 0.71 3.85 -5.60
N ALA A 173 -0.59 4.07 -5.82
CA ALA A 173 -1.61 3.86 -4.80
C ALA A 173 -2.17 2.43 -4.92
N ARG A 174 -2.43 1.79 -3.79
CA ARG A 174 -3.14 0.51 -3.73
C ARG A 174 -4.41 0.65 -2.91
N LEU A 175 -5.52 0.19 -3.50
CA LEU A 175 -6.86 0.24 -2.94
C LEU A 175 -7.30 -1.19 -2.69
N LYS A 176 -7.35 -1.57 -1.42
CA LYS A 176 -7.86 -2.87 -0.98
C LYS A 176 -9.35 -2.75 -0.73
N MET A 177 -10.16 -3.53 -1.43
CA MET A 177 -11.59 -3.62 -1.15
C MET A 177 -11.81 -4.29 0.21
N MET A 178 -12.72 -3.73 1.01
CA MET A 178 -13.10 -4.22 2.34
C MET A 178 -14.42 -4.98 2.32
#